data_AF-A0A7W0UDR4-F1
#
_entry.id   AF-A0A7W0UDR4-F1
#
_cell.length_a   1.000
_cell.length_b   1.000
_cell.length_c   1.000
_cell.angle_alpha   90.00
_cell.angle_beta   90.00
_cell.angle_gamma   90.00
#
_symmetry.space_group_name_H-M   'P 1'
#
loop_
_entity.id
_entity.type
_entity.pdbx_description
1 polymer ?
#
loop_
_entity_poly.entity_id
_entity_poly.type
_entity_poly.pdbx_seq_one_letter_code
_entity_poly.pdbx_strand_id
1 'polypeptide(L)'
;MNSELAAVRAATAKYHNVEQALADGYAAAPDCVSSPDGGMGYHYFNQALFMSPTLDPRQPEVLLYAPLPNGGRRLVGVEYLYAYGPTAPGPNASVPTMFGHRFDGPMPGHFPGMPWHSELHAWLWQANPKNGMFAPFNPNVRC
;
A
#
# COMPACT_ATOMS: atom_id res chain seq x y z
N MET A 1 5.71 13.46 -11.12
CA MET A 1 5.17 12.17 -11.62
C MET A 1 6.24 11.15 -12.00
N ASN A 2 6.92 11.23 -13.16
CA ASN A 2 7.91 10.18 -13.55
C ASN A 2 9.15 10.11 -12.63
N SER A 3 9.62 11.24 -12.10
CA SER A 3 10.76 11.28 -11.18
C SER A 3 10.44 10.74 -9.78
N GLU A 4 9.24 11.03 -9.26
CA GLU A 4 8.81 10.57 -7.93
C GLU A 4 8.58 9.06 -7.92
N LEU A 5 7.86 8.52 -8.90
CA LEU A 5 7.64 7.07 -9.02
C LEU A 5 8.96 6.31 -9.22
N ALA A 6 9.95 6.91 -9.90
CA ALA A 6 11.29 6.35 -9.99
C ALA A 6 12.01 6.35 -8.62
N ALA A 7 11.82 7.39 -7.81
CA ALA A 7 12.35 7.42 -6.44
C ALA A 7 11.71 6.34 -5.55
N VAL A 8 10.39 6.09 -5.69
CA VAL A 8 9.73 5.00 -4.96
C VAL A 8 10.29 3.64 -5.39
N ARG A 9 10.46 3.41 -6.70
CA ARG A 9 11.09 2.19 -7.21
C ARG A 9 12.49 2.00 -6.64
N ALA A 10 13.32 3.04 -6.63
CA ALA A 10 14.66 2.97 -6.07
C ALA A 10 14.65 2.66 -4.56
N ALA A 11 13.78 3.32 -3.80
CA ALA A 11 13.69 3.14 -2.35
C ALA A 11 13.17 1.74 -1.95
N THR A 12 12.27 1.18 -2.75
CA THR A 12 11.60 -0.10 -2.44
C THR A 12 12.21 -1.32 -3.13
N ALA A 13 13.18 -1.13 -4.05
CA ALA A 13 13.84 -2.23 -4.75
C ALA A 13 14.47 -3.25 -3.78
N LYS A 14 15.02 -2.78 -2.65
CA LYS A 14 15.60 -3.67 -1.61
C LYS A 14 14.57 -4.65 -1.03
N TYR A 15 13.29 -4.30 -1.04
CA TYR A 15 12.20 -5.13 -0.53
C TYR A 15 11.78 -6.25 -1.48
N HIS A 16 12.42 -6.41 -2.65
CA HIS A 16 12.39 -7.71 -3.32
C HIS A 16 12.94 -8.84 -2.44
N ASN A 17 13.82 -8.52 -1.49
CA ASN A 17 14.15 -9.38 -0.37
C ASN A 17 13.25 -9.05 0.82
N VAL A 18 12.34 -9.97 1.16
CA VAL A 18 11.37 -9.80 2.26
C VAL A 18 12.07 -9.56 3.60
N GLU A 19 13.24 -10.16 3.84
CA GLU A 19 13.99 -9.97 5.09
C GLU A 19 14.40 -8.50 5.29
N GLN A 20 14.62 -7.75 4.21
CA GLN A 20 14.89 -6.31 4.32
C GLN A 20 13.65 -5.53 4.76
N ALA A 21 12.46 -5.93 4.29
CA ALA A 21 11.21 -5.32 4.75
C ALA A 21 10.97 -5.62 6.24
N LEU A 22 11.19 -6.88 6.66
CA LEU A 22 11.07 -7.26 8.08
C LEU A 22 12.07 -6.49 8.96
N ALA A 23 13.33 -6.38 8.51
CA ALA A 23 14.37 -5.63 9.22
C ALA A 23 14.03 -4.13 9.36
N ASP A 24 13.33 -3.56 8.38
CA ASP A 24 12.88 -2.16 8.39
C ASP A 24 11.52 -1.96 9.10
N GLY A 25 11.01 -2.98 9.79
CA GLY A 25 9.84 -2.88 10.67
C GLY A 25 8.49 -3.11 10.00
N TYR A 26 8.47 -3.62 8.76
CA TYR A 26 7.23 -4.08 8.14
C TYR A 26 6.84 -5.46 8.71
N ALA A 27 5.58 -5.63 9.09
CA ALA A 27 5.03 -6.90 9.59
C ALA A 27 4.01 -7.47 8.61
N ALA A 28 4.08 -8.78 8.36
CA ALA A 28 3.16 -9.44 7.44
C ALA A 28 1.76 -9.59 8.05
N ALA A 29 0.74 -9.14 7.33
CA ALA A 29 -0.64 -9.49 7.59
C ALA A 29 -0.88 -10.98 7.21
N PRO A 30 -1.79 -11.68 7.90
CA PRO A 30 -2.00 -13.11 7.70
C PRO A 30 -2.64 -13.44 6.34
N ASP A 31 -3.45 -12.53 5.80
CA ASP A 31 -4.32 -12.82 4.67
C ASP A 31 -3.78 -12.27 3.35
N CYS A 32 -3.98 -13.05 2.28
CA CYS A 32 -3.81 -12.59 0.91
C CYS A 32 -5.14 -12.01 0.43
N VAL A 33 -5.20 -10.69 0.24
CA VAL A 33 -6.45 -9.99 -0.06
C VAL A 33 -6.76 -10.07 -1.56
N SER A 34 -8.01 -10.43 -1.89
CA SER A 34 -8.50 -10.53 -3.27
C SER A 34 -9.98 -10.11 -3.40
N SER A 35 -10.37 -9.79 -4.62
CA SER A 35 -11.74 -9.49 -5.03
C SER A 35 -11.97 -9.98 -6.47
N PRO A 36 -13.21 -9.89 -7.00
CA PRO A 36 -13.48 -10.17 -8.41
C PRO A 36 -12.64 -9.35 -9.40
N ASP A 37 -12.13 -8.18 -8.99
CA ASP A 37 -11.32 -7.30 -9.84
C ASP A 37 -9.82 -7.64 -9.82
N GLY A 38 -9.39 -8.56 -8.96
CA GLY A 38 -8.01 -9.02 -8.85
C GLY A 38 -7.52 -9.17 -7.41
N GLY A 39 -6.21 -9.35 -7.26
CA GLY A 39 -5.57 -9.39 -5.95
C GLY A 39 -4.99 -8.04 -5.53
N MET A 40 -4.94 -7.80 -4.22
CA MET A 40 -3.97 -6.86 -3.63
C MET A 40 -2.68 -7.61 -3.26
N GLY A 41 -2.83 -8.85 -2.77
CA GLY A 41 -1.74 -9.66 -2.24
C GLY A 41 -1.69 -9.62 -0.70
N TYR A 42 -0.57 -10.09 -0.17
CA TYR A 42 -0.23 -9.95 1.25
C TYR A 42 0.25 -8.54 1.54
N HIS A 43 -0.32 -7.94 2.57
CA HIS A 43 0.10 -6.64 3.08
C HIS A 43 1.23 -6.84 4.08
N TYR A 44 2.32 -6.11 3.88
CA TYR A 44 3.40 -5.98 4.86
C TYR A 44 3.34 -4.54 5.34
N PHE A 45 2.88 -4.36 6.58
CA PHE A 45 2.46 -3.08 7.13
C PHE A 45 3.49 -2.53 8.11
N ASN A 46 3.81 -1.25 8.02
CA ASN A 46 4.69 -0.55 8.95
C ASN A 46 3.87 0.41 9.82
N GLN A 47 3.61 -0.02 11.06
CA GLN A 47 2.80 0.75 12.00
C GLN A 47 3.43 2.09 12.39
N ALA A 48 4.76 2.16 12.48
CA ALA A 48 5.44 3.39 12.84
C ALA A 48 5.29 4.47 11.76
N LEU A 49 5.35 4.07 10.48
CA LEU A 49 5.10 4.97 9.36
C LEU A 49 3.63 5.41 9.32
N PHE A 50 2.68 4.50 9.50
CA PHE A 50 1.25 4.86 9.47
C PHE A 50 0.82 5.81 10.60
N MET A 51 1.48 5.74 11.76
CA MET A 51 1.23 6.66 12.87
C MET A 51 2.02 7.97 12.76
N SER A 52 2.87 8.12 11.74
CA SER A 52 3.59 9.37 11.44
C SER A 52 2.63 10.37 10.78
N PRO A 53 2.76 11.69 11.07
CA PRO A 53 1.98 12.70 10.36
C PRO A 53 2.51 12.99 8.94
N THR A 54 3.56 12.31 8.48
CA THR A 54 4.27 12.60 7.23
C THR A 54 4.07 11.51 6.20
N LEU A 55 3.59 11.88 5.01
CA LEU A 55 3.59 11.01 3.83
C LEU A 55 4.90 11.22 3.04
N ASP A 56 5.83 10.28 3.14
CA ASP A 56 7.06 10.27 2.33
C ASP A 56 6.93 9.23 1.20
N PRO A 57 6.95 9.63 -0.08
CA PRO A 57 6.88 8.69 -1.20
C PRO A 57 7.91 7.55 -1.13
N ARG A 58 9.06 7.76 -0.49
CA ARG A 58 10.14 6.76 -0.39
C ARG A 58 9.97 5.79 0.79
N GLN A 59 9.00 6.02 1.66
CA GLN A 59 8.71 5.21 2.84
C GLN A 59 7.21 4.86 2.84
N PRO A 60 6.76 3.97 1.95
CA PRO A 60 5.36 3.58 1.94
C PRO A 60 4.97 2.87 3.24
N GLU A 61 3.77 3.12 3.74
CA GLU A 61 3.25 2.47 4.95
C GLU A 61 3.00 0.98 4.72
N VAL A 62 2.79 0.56 3.46
CA VAL A 62 2.51 -0.82 3.09
C VAL A 62 3.34 -1.26 1.89
N LEU A 63 3.85 -2.48 1.95
CA LEU A 63 4.39 -3.21 0.81
C LEU A 63 3.43 -4.33 0.43
N LEU A 64 3.16 -4.48 -0.88
CA LEU A 64 2.22 -5.46 -1.40
C LEU A 64 2.98 -6.60 -2.06
N TYR A 65 2.72 -7.83 -1.62
CA TYR A 65 3.37 -9.03 -2.16
C TYR A 65 2.38 -10.04 -2.73
N ALA A 66 2.64 -10.50 -3.95
CA ALA A 66 1.96 -11.66 -4.49
C ALA A 66 2.57 -12.96 -3.93
N PRO A 67 1.78 -14.02 -3.71
CA PRO A 67 2.30 -15.34 -3.39
C PRO A 67 3.16 -15.89 -4.54
N LEU A 68 4.17 -16.68 -4.18
CA LEU A 68 4.93 -17.53 -5.10
C LEU A 68 4.56 -19.01 -4.86
N PRO A 69 4.65 -19.89 -5.88
CA PRO A 69 4.32 -21.31 -5.74
C PRO A 69 5.08 -22.06 -4.64
N ASN A 70 6.29 -21.60 -4.31
CA ASN A 70 7.14 -22.16 -3.26
C ASN A 70 6.82 -21.62 -1.85
N GLY A 71 5.69 -20.92 -1.68
CA GLY A 71 5.32 -20.26 -0.42
C GLY A 71 6.01 -18.91 -0.20
N GLY A 72 6.90 -18.48 -1.10
CA GLY A 72 7.57 -17.19 -1.03
C GLY A 72 6.66 -16.01 -1.34
N ARG A 73 7.26 -14.82 -1.39
CA ARG A 73 6.58 -13.54 -1.65
C ARG A 73 7.33 -12.77 -2.73
N ARG A 74 6.58 -12.17 -3.65
CA ARG A 74 7.12 -11.30 -4.71
C ARG A 74 6.52 -9.91 -4.60
N LEU A 75 7.36 -8.89 -4.43
CA LEU A 75 6.91 -7.50 -4.38
C LEU A 75 6.21 -7.12 -5.69
N VAL A 76 5.00 -6.59 -5.59
CA VAL A 76 4.14 -6.22 -6.74
C VAL A 76 3.72 -4.76 -6.72
N GLY A 77 3.70 -4.12 -5.56
CA GLY A 77 3.31 -2.73 -5.40
C GLY A 77 3.60 -2.21 -4.00
N VAL A 78 3.17 -0.99 -3.77
CA VAL A 78 3.20 -0.33 -2.47
C VAL A 78 1.84 0.32 -2.24
N GLU A 79 1.56 0.66 -1.00
CA GLU A 79 0.38 1.44 -0.64
C GLU A 79 0.77 2.48 0.43
N TYR A 80 0.11 3.64 0.35
CA TYR A 80 0.27 4.75 1.28
C TYR A 80 -0.98 4.91 2.11
N LEU A 81 -0.82 5.17 3.41
CA LEU A 81 -1.92 5.29 4.35
C LEU A 81 -1.82 6.60 5.13
N TYR A 82 -2.91 7.36 5.17
CA TYR A 82 -3.01 8.60 5.96
C TYR A 82 -4.10 8.46 7.02
N ALA A 83 -3.72 8.49 8.30
CA ALA A 83 -4.64 8.33 9.43
C ALA A 83 -5.32 9.65 9.83
N TYR A 84 -6.62 9.60 10.11
CA TYR A 84 -7.40 10.69 10.70
C TYR A 84 -7.64 10.51 12.21
N GLY A 85 -7.70 9.26 12.69
CA GLY A 85 -7.95 8.93 14.09
C GLY A 85 -9.03 7.85 14.29
N PRO A 86 -9.45 7.58 15.54
CA PRO A 86 -10.35 6.47 15.85
C PRO A 86 -11.80 6.68 15.38
N THR A 87 -12.18 7.91 15.02
CA THR A 87 -13.54 8.27 14.61
C THR A 87 -13.55 8.83 13.20
N ALA A 88 -14.71 8.79 12.55
CA ALA A 88 -14.90 9.37 11.23
C ALA A 88 -14.44 10.84 11.21
N PRO A 89 -13.64 11.25 10.20
CA PRO A 89 -13.30 12.65 10.04
C PRO A 89 -14.55 13.46 9.63
N GLY A 90 -14.53 14.76 9.93
CA GLY A 90 -15.61 15.65 9.51
C GLY A 90 -15.74 15.78 7.98
N PRO A 91 -16.88 16.26 7.46
CA PRO A 91 -17.16 16.33 6.02
C PRO A 91 -16.18 17.20 5.22
N ASN A 92 -15.42 18.07 5.90
CA ASN A 92 -14.44 18.98 5.30
C ASN A 92 -12.99 18.51 5.51
N ALA A 93 -12.77 17.27 5.96
CA ALA A 93 -11.41 16.77 6.15
C ALA A 93 -10.67 16.69 4.81
N SER A 94 -9.43 17.18 4.80
CA SER A 94 -8.57 17.15 3.62
C SER A 94 -8.13 15.73 3.33
N VAL A 95 -8.37 15.27 2.10
CA VAL A 95 -7.83 14.01 1.60
C VAL A 95 -6.51 14.27 0.87
N PRO A 96 -5.41 13.58 1.24
CA PRO A 96 -4.13 13.79 0.58
C PRO A 96 -4.15 13.48 -0.92
N THR A 97 -3.16 14.02 -1.60
CA THR A 97 -2.85 13.72 -3.00
C THR A 97 -1.37 13.37 -3.09
N MET A 98 -1.03 12.34 -3.85
CA MET A 98 0.35 11.97 -4.16
C MET A 98 0.44 11.51 -5.60
N PHE A 99 1.55 11.83 -6.29
CA PHE A 99 1.73 11.55 -7.72
C PHE A 99 0.64 12.13 -8.64
N GLY A 100 -0.03 13.19 -8.21
CA GLY A 100 -1.18 13.76 -8.93
C GLY A 100 -2.49 12.98 -8.76
N HIS A 101 -2.53 11.98 -7.88
CA HIS A 101 -3.73 11.19 -7.57
C HIS A 101 -4.19 11.44 -6.14
N ARG A 102 -5.47 11.78 -6.01
CA ARG A 102 -6.15 11.86 -4.72
C ARG A 102 -6.24 10.44 -4.13
N PHE A 103 -6.05 10.33 -2.82
CA PHE A 103 -6.22 9.07 -2.12
C PHE A 103 -7.71 8.66 -2.12
N ASP A 104 -7.97 7.36 -2.00
CA ASP A 104 -9.29 6.82 -1.75
C ASP A 104 -9.72 7.09 -0.29
N GLY A 105 -11.03 7.18 -0.08
CA GLY A 105 -11.61 7.51 1.23
C GLY A 105 -11.86 9.00 1.49
N PRO A 106 -12.01 9.40 2.78
CA PRO A 106 -11.71 8.61 3.99
C PRO A 106 -12.62 7.40 4.19
N MET A 107 -12.12 6.36 4.85
CA MET A 107 -12.85 5.11 5.12
C MET A 107 -12.58 4.56 6.52
N PRO A 108 -13.48 3.71 7.06
CA PRO A 108 -13.22 2.98 8.31
C PRO A 108 -11.99 2.09 8.21
N GLY A 109 -11.40 1.75 9.35
CA GLY A 109 -10.31 0.78 9.41
C GLY A 109 -10.70 -0.61 8.89
N HIS A 110 -9.78 -1.28 8.19
CA HIS A 110 -10.00 -2.63 7.63
C HIS A 110 -9.84 -3.76 8.64
N PHE A 111 -9.23 -3.48 9.80
CA PHE A 111 -9.04 -4.43 10.88
C PHE A 111 -9.24 -3.77 12.26
N PRO A 112 -9.50 -4.55 13.32
CA PRO A 112 -9.72 -4.01 14.66
C PRO A 112 -8.58 -3.10 15.12
N GLY A 113 -8.93 -1.88 15.54
CA GLY A 113 -7.97 -0.88 16.02
C GLY A 113 -7.31 -0.02 14.95
N MET A 114 -7.54 -0.29 13.65
CA MET A 114 -7.09 0.61 12.60
C MET A 114 -7.92 1.91 12.63
N PRO A 115 -7.27 3.10 12.66
CA PRO A 115 -7.94 4.38 12.51
C PRO A 115 -8.72 4.50 11.19
N TRP A 116 -9.65 5.45 11.17
CA TRP A 116 -10.12 6.01 9.91
C TRP A 116 -8.95 6.54 9.11
N HIS A 117 -8.92 6.24 7.83
CA HIS A 117 -7.78 6.55 6.98
C HIS A 117 -8.19 6.81 5.53
N SER A 118 -7.23 7.32 4.77
CA SER A 118 -7.26 7.36 3.31
C SER A 118 -6.09 6.54 2.79
N GLU A 119 -6.25 5.91 1.63
CA GLU A 119 -5.23 5.03 1.07
C GLU A 119 -4.94 5.32 -0.40
N LEU A 120 -3.75 4.99 -0.87
CA LEU A 120 -3.38 5.08 -2.28
C LEU A 120 -2.47 3.92 -2.65
N HIS A 121 -2.96 3.06 -3.53
CA HIS A 121 -2.18 1.97 -4.11
C HIS A 121 -1.24 2.49 -5.19
N ALA A 122 -0.06 1.90 -5.35
CA ALA A 122 0.84 2.18 -6.47
C ALA A 122 1.48 0.88 -6.99
N TRP A 123 0.98 0.42 -8.14
CA TRP A 123 1.42 -0.79 -8.84
C TRP A 123 2.72 -0.58 -9.61
N LEU A 124 3.81 -0.39 -8.87
CA LEU A 124 5.13 -0.12 -9.44
C LEU A 124 5.76 -1.38 -10.03
N TRP A 125 5.68 -2.52 -9.35
CA TRP A 125 6.45 -3.73 -9.72
C TRP A 125 5.66 -4.72 -10.57
N GLN A 126 4.32 -4.69 -10.50
CA GLN A 126 3.41 -5.45 -11.35
C GLN A 126 2.46 -4.49 -12.04
N ALA A 127 2.58 -4.33 -13.37
CA ALA A 127 1.68 -3.43 -14.10
C ALA A 127 0.20 -3.80 -13.92
N ASN A 128 -0.65 -2.77 -13.82
CA ASN A 128 -2.10 -2.87 -13.77
C ASN A 128 -2.71 -2.17 -15.01
N PRO A 129 -2.69 -2.82 -16.19
CA PRO A 129 -3.09 -2.18 -17.43
C PRO A 129 -4.61 -1.97 -17.56
N LYS A 130 -5.42 -2.75 -16.83
CA LYS A 130 -6.89 -2.69 -16.93
C LYS A 130 -7.48 -1.60 -16.05
N ASN A 131 -7.05 -1.55 -14.78
CA ASN A 131 -7.66 -0.66 -13.79
C ASN A 131 -6.79 0.60 -13.54
N GLY A 132 -5.52 0.57 -13.95
CA GLY A 132 -4.57 1.65 -13.77
C GLY A 132 -3.66 1.45 -12.57
N MET A 133 -2.54 2.18 -12.56
CA MET A 133 -1.47 2.03 -11.57
C MET A 133 -1.90 2.35 -10.13
N PHE A 134 -2.95 3.14 -9.94
CA PHE A 134 -3.42 3.58 -8.62
C PHE A 134 -4.73 2.95 -8.17
N ALA A 135 -5.25 1.97 -8.92
CA ALA A 135 -6.47 1.26 -8.53
C ALA A 135 -6.22 0.33 -7.31
N PRO A 136 -7.21 0.08 -6.45
CA PRO A 136 -7.06 -0.77 -5.27
C PRO A 136 -6.73 -2.23 -5.61
N PHE A 137 -7.28 -2.77 -6.71
CA PHE A 137 -7.04 -4.16 -7.11
C PHE A 137 -6.31 -4.28 -8.44
N ASN A 138 -5.43 -5.28 -8.54
CA ASN A 138 -4.70 -5.60 -9.76
C ASN A 138 -5.12 -6.97 -10.33
N PRO A 139 -5.68 -7.03 -11.56
CA PRO A 139 -6.12 -8.27 -12.18
C PRO A 139 -4.96 -9.19 -12.57
N ASN A 140 -3.70 -8.78 -12.41
CA ASN A 140 -2.52 -9.62 -12.61
C ASN A 140 -1.97 -10.21 -11.30
N VAL A 141 -2.52 -9.83 -10.14
CA VAL A 141 -2.19 -10.42 -8.84
C VAL A 141 -3.21 -11.50 -8.51
N ARG A 142 -2.76 -12.62 -7.97
CA ARG A 142 -3.59 -13.76 -7.58
C ARG A 142 -3.30 -14.15 -6.14
N CYS A 143 -4.36 -14.19 -5.37
CA CYS A 143 -4.56 -15.03 -4.21
C CYS A 143 -5.56 -16.12 -4.67
#